data_AF-A0A380N2S5-F1
#
_entry.id   AF-A0A380N2S5-F1
#
_cell.length_a   1.000
_cell.length_b   1.000
_cell.length_c   1.000
_cell.angle_alpha   90.00
_cell.angle_beta   90.00
_cell.angle_gamma   90.00
#
_symmetry.space_group_name_H-M   'P 1'
#
loop_
_entity.id
_entity.type
_entity.pdbx_description
1 polymer ?
#
loop_
_entity_poly.entity_id
_entity_poly.type
_entity_poly.pdbx_seq_one_letter_code
_entity_poly.pdbx_strand_id
1 'polypeptide(L)' 'MPSVFIKNLSEATRHAIKMRARAAGHSTETEIRLILDNIALSQHKVKLGSMLSAIGQESGGMDWDNLRDNSTEAAVSFE' A
#
# COMPACT_ATOMS: atom_id res chain seq x y z
N MET A 1 3.86 10.67 6.79
CA MET A 1 2.91 10.51 5.67
C MET A 1 3.70 10.39 4.39
N PRO A 2 3.44 9.41 3.52
CA PRO A 2 4.08 9.34 2.21
C PRO A 2 3.71 10.58 1.38
N SER A 3 4.67 11.14 0.66
CA SER A 3 4.49 12.32 -0.19
C SER A 3 5.00 12.04 -1.60
N VAL A 4 4.36 12.66 -2.59
CA VAL A 4 4.71 12.53 -4.01
C VAL A 4 4.75 13.93 -4.61
N PHE A 5 5.75 14.19 -5.45
CA PHE A 5 5.88 15.43 -6.20
C PHE A 5 5.85 15.15 -7.70
N ILE A 6 4.89 15.76 -8.41
CA ILE A 6 4.73 15.60 -9.86
C ILE A 6 5.35 16.81 -10.55
N LYS A 7 6.46 16.60 -11.26
CA LYS A 7 7.13 17.65 -12.05
C LYS A 7 6.46 17.80 -13.42
N ASN A 8 6.52 19.01 -13.96
CA ASN A 8 6.09 19.33 -15.33
C ASN A 8 4.63 18.95 -15.66
N LEU A 9 3.73 19.04 -14.67
CA LEU A 9 2.30 18.87 -14.91
C LEU A 9 1.81 20.02 -15.80
N SER A 10 1.07 19.69 -16.86
CA SER A 10 0.53 20.74 -17.75
C SER A 10 -0.36 21.70 -16.97
N GLU A 11 -0.29 22.99 -17.31
CA GLU A 11 -1.12 24.02 -16.66
C GLU A 11 -2.62 23.74 -16.86
N ALA A 12 -3.01 23.22 -18.02
CA ALA A 12 -4.38 22.81 -18.30
C ALA A 12 -4.86 21.71 -17.34
N THR A 13 -4.04 20.67 -17.13
CA THR A 13 -4.36 19.59 -16.18
C THR A 13 -4.42 20.10 -14.74
N ARG A 14 -3.44 20.93 -14.34
CA ARG A 14 -3.42 21.54 -13.00
C ARG A 14 -4.68 22.37 -12.75
N HIS A 15 -5.12 23.14 -13.75
CA HIS A 15 -6.33 23.95 -13.66
C HIS A 15 -7.59 23.08 -13.60
N ALA A 16 -7.70 22.05 -14.43
CA ALA A 16 -8.82 21.12 -14.43
C ALA A 16 -8.99 20.43 -13.06
N ILE A 17 -7.89 19.95 -12.45
CA ILE A 17 -7.92 19.33 -11.11
C ILE A 17 -8.35 20.36 -10.06
N LYS A 18 -7.83 21.59 -10.12
CA LYS A 18 -8.21 22.65 -9.18
C LYS A 18 -9.69 23.01 -9.28
N MET A 19 -10.24 23.07 -10.48
CA MET A 19 -11.67 23.33 -10.71
C MET A 19 -12.53 22.17 -10.20
N ARG A 20 -12.11 20.93 -10.45
CA ARG A 20 -12.77 19.73 -9.91
C ARG A 20 -12.78 19.72 -8.39
N ALA A 21 -11.64 20.02 -7.75
CA ALA A 21 -11.54 20.09 -6.30
C ALA A 21 -12.48 21.16 -5.70
N ARG A 22 -12.53 22.35 -6.31
CA ARG A 22 -13.46 23.42 -5.91
C ARG A 22 -14.92 22.99 -6.03
N ALA A 23 -15.28 22.32 -7.12
CA ALA A 23 -16.64 21.82 -7.32
C ALA A 23 -17.02 20.77 -6.26
N ALA A 24 -16.07 19.96 -5.81
CA ALA A 24 -16.26 18.97 -4.75
C ALA A 24 -16.16 19.55 -3.32
N GLY A 25 -15.81 20.83 -3.15
CA GLY A 25 -15.58 21.43 -1.82
C GLY A 25 -14.29 20.95 -1.15
N HIS A 26 -13.34 20.44 -1.93
CA HIS A 26 -12.08 19.86 -1.46
C HIS A 26 -10.87 20.76 -1.75
N SER A 27 -9.78 20.51 -1.03
CA SER A 27 -8.46 21.01 -1.44
C SER A 27 -7.99 20.26 -2.70
N THR A 28 -7.12 20.88 -3.50
CA THR A 28 -6.51 20.22 -4.67
C THR A 28 -5.76 18.96 -4.28
N GLU A 29 -5.07 18.96 -3.12
CA GLU A 29 -4.35 17.79 -2.62
C GLU A 29 -5.30 16.65 -2.24
N THR A 30 -6.40 16.98 -1.57
CA THR A 30 -7.45 16.02 -1.22
C THR A 30 -8.03 15.37 -2.49
N GLU A 31 -8.28 16.17 -3.52
CA GLU A 31 -8.82 15.66 -4.78
C GLU A 31 -7.81 14.75 -5.52
N ILE A 32 -6.53 15.12 -5.55
CA ILE A 32 -5.47 14.27 -6.13
C ILE A 32 -5.39 12.94 -5.38
N ARG A 33 -5.40 12.98 -4.05
CA ARG A 33 -5.38 11.78 -3.22
C ARG A 33 -6.57 10.88 -3.51
N LEU A 34 -7.78 11.44 -3.61
CA LEU A 34 -9.00 10.70 -3.88
C LEU A 34 -8.99 10.04 -5.28
N ILE A 35 -8.49 10.74 -6.30
CA ILE A 35 -8.31 10.16 -7.65
C ILE A 35 -7.34 8.98 -7.59
N LEU A 36 -6.18 9.15 -6.93
CA LEU A 36 -5.17 8.10 -6.83
C LEU A 36 -5.65 6.91 -6.02
N ASP A 37 -6.36 7.13 -4.90
CA ASP A 37 -6.91 6.08 -4.06
C ASP A 37 -7.98 5.29 -4.82
N ASN A 38 -8.88 5.95 -5.54
CA ASN A 38 -9.89 5.27 -6.34
C ASN A 38 -9.26 4.36 -7.41
N ILE A 39 -8.18 4.81 -8.06
CA ILE A 39 -7.46 4.00 -9.05
C ILE A 39 -6.70 2.86 -8.35
N ALA A 40 -5.99 3.14 -7.26
CA ALA A 40 -5.17 2.16 -6.55
C ALA A 40 -5.99 1.11 -5.78
N LEU A 41 -7.23 1.44 -5.41
CA LEU A 41 -8.18 0.52 -4.79
C LEU A 41 -9.00 -0.25 -5.82
N SER A 42 -9.20 0.31 -7.01
CA SER A 42 -9.75 -0.44 -8.14
C SER A 42 -8.70 -1.45 -8.62
N GLN A 43 -9.11 -2.72 -8.80
CA GLN A 43 -8.33 -3.83 -9.38
C GLN A 43 -7.50 -4.72 -8.42
N HIS A 44 -8.17 -5.45 -7.52
CA HIS A 44 -7.61 -6.70 -6.94
C HIS A 44 -6.58 -6.56 -5.80
N LYS A 45 -6.80 -5.67 -4.83
CA LYS A 45 -6.12 -5.83 -3.53
C LYS A 45 -6.76 -6.97 -2.73
N VAL A 46 -6.19 -8.17 -2.86
CA VAL A 46 -6.39 -9.22 -1.86
C VAL A 46 -5.77 -8.71 -0.56
N LYS A 47 -6.59 -8.45 0.45
CA LYS A 47 -6.12 -8.08 1.80
C LYS A 47 -5.54 -9.33 2.46
N LEU A 48 -4.36 -9.78 2.02
CA LEU A 48 -3.76 -11.06 2.40
C LEU A 48 -3.69 -11.22 3.93
N GLY A 49 -3.25 -10.18 4.64
CA GLY A 49 -3.22 -10.19 6.10
C GLY A 49 -4.61 -10.38 6.73
N SER A 50 -5.65 -9.73 6.20
CA SER A 50 -7.03 -9.93 6.66
C SER A 50 -7.55 -11.33 6.36
N MET A 51 -7.22 -11.87 5.19
CA MET A 51 -7.59 -13.23 4.79
C MET A 51 -6.93 -14.28 5.69
N LEU A 52 -5.62 -14.17 5.91
CA LEU A 52 -4.88 -15.07 6.80
C LEU A 52 -5.35 -14.92 8.26
N SER A 53 -5.66 -13.71 8.69
CA SER A 53 -6.22 -13.48 10.03
C SER A 53 -7.60 -14.11 10.20
N ALA A 54 -8.45 -14.08 9.17
CA ALA A 54 -9.75 -14.75 9.20
C ALA A 54 -9.58 -16.28 9.33
N ILE A 55 -8.69 -16.86 8.52
CA ILE A 55 -8.34 -18.29 8.62
C ILE A 55 -7.81 -18.63 10.02
N GLY A 56 -6.92 -17.81 10.57
CA GLY A 56 -6.38 -18.00 11.91
C GLY A 56 -7.44 -17.93 13.02
N GLN A 57 -8.42 -17.03 12.91
CA GLN A 57 -9.52 -16.92 13.86
C GLN A 57 -10.48 -18.11 13.76
N GLU A 58 -10.82 -18.58 12.56
CA GLU A 58 -11.65 -19.77 12.35
C GLU A 58 -11.01 -21.03 12.94
N SER A 59 -9.68 -21.12 12.88
CA SER A 59 -8.90 -22.24 13.45
C SER A 59 -8.63 -22.11 14.97
N GLY A 60 -9.12 -21.06 15.64
CA GLY A 60 -8.93 -20.85 17.08
C GLY A 60 -7.56 -20.29 17.49
N GLY A 61 -6.80 -19.75 16.54
CA GLY A 61 -5.42 -19.30 16.72
C GLY A 61 -4.42 -20.44 16.50
N MET A 62 -3.34 -20.16 15.77
CA MET A 62 -2.29 -21.14 15.45
C MET A 62 -0.95 -20.61 15.95
N ASP A 63 -0.28 -21.38 16.79
CA ASP A 63 1.11 -21.18 17.16
C ASP A 63 1.94 -22.29 16.50
N TRP A 64 2.91 -21.90 15.69
CA TRP A 64 3.69 -22.84 14.88
C TRP A 64 5.09 -22.97 15.48
N ASP A 65 5.50 -24.20 15.74
CA ASP A 65 6.88 -24.47 16.14
C ASP A 65 7.86 -23.99 15.05
N ASN A 66 8.96 -23.38 15.48
CA ASN A 66 10.01 -22.98 14.55
C ASN A 66 10.88 -24.19 14.19
N LEU A 67 10.53 -24.86 13.09
CA LEU A 67 11.28 -26.00 12.57
C LEU A 67 12.56 -25.58 11.81
N ARG A 68 12.86 -24.28 11.70
CA ARG A 68 14.08 -23.84 11.00
C ARG A 68 15.29 -24.18 11.87
N ASP A 69 16.14 -25.07 11.34
CA ASP A 69 17.45 -25.31 11.92
C ASP A 69 18.31 -24.05 11.78
N ASN A 70 18.69 -23.49 12.92
CA ASN A 70 19.60 -22.35 13.03
C ASN A 70 21.01 -22.81 13.42
N SER A 71 21.32 -24.10 13.27
CA SER A 71 22.69 -24.57 13.36
C SER A 71 23.51 -23.82 12.31
N THR A 72 24.32 -22.88 12.78
CA THR A 72 25.33 -22.25 11.94
C THR A 72 26.35 -23.34 11.64
N GLU A 73 26.16 -24.07 10.54
CA GLU A 73 27.26 -24.86 9.99
C GLU A 73 28.43 -23.90 9.82
N ALA A 74 29.57 -24.29 10.40
CA ALA A 74 30.72 -23.44 10.67
C ALA A 74 31.03 -22.49 9.51
N ALA A 75 31.38 -21.24 9.85
CA ALA A 75 31.69 -20.18 8.91
C ALA A 75 32.42 -20.72 7.67
N VAL A 76 31.77 -20.64 6.52
CA VAL A 76 32.38 -21.00 5.24
C VAL A 76 33.56 -20.06 5.05
N SER A 77 34.78 -20.59 5.18
CA SER A 77 35.99 -19.84 4.88
C SER A 77 36.06 -19.65 3.38
N PHE A 78 36.07 -18.39 2.92
CA PHE A 78 36.24 -18.02 1.52
C PHE A 78 37.69 -17.58 1.26
N GLU A 79 38.65 -18.41 1.68
CA GLU A 79 40.02 -18.29 1.15
C GLU A 79 40.06 -18.67 -0.33
#